data_AF-A0A7V9C551-F1
#
_entry.id   AF-A0A7V9C551-F1
#
_cell.length_a   1.000
_cell.length_b   1.000
_cell.length_c   1.000
_cell.angle_alpha   90.00
_cell.angle_beta   90.00
_cell.angle_gamma   90.00
#
_symmetry.space_group_name_H-M   'P 1'
#
loop_
_entity.id
_entity.type
_entity.pdbx_description
1 polymer ?
#
loop_
_entity_poly.entity_id
_entity_poly.type
_entity_poly.pdbx_seq_one_letter_code
_entity_poly.pdbx_strand_id
1 'polypeptide(L)'
;MNNKERCQSCGMPLSGDVSTFGTAADGSPVSEYCMFCYKDGGFTQPGQTLDEMIKSSVDFMTANLGFTNERAAEMSNEVIPKLKRWQ
;
A
#
# COMPACT_ATOMS: atom_id res chain seq x y z
N MET A 1 -13.47 12.39 -4.24
CA MET A 1 -12.28 11.62 -4.68
C MET A 1 -12.38 10.27 -4.00
N ASN A 2 -12.65 9.21 -4.76
CA ASN A 2 -12.97 7.90 -4.19
C ASN A 2 -11.70 7.27 -3.58
N ASN A 3 -11.60 7.31 -2.26
CA ASN A 3 -10.51 6.70 -1.47
C ASN A 3 -10.44 5.16 -1.56
N LYS A 4 -11.28 4.54 -2.42
CA LYS A 4 -11.41 3.09 -2.60
C LYS A 4 -10.48 2.50 -3.67
N GLU A 5 -9.77 3.34 -4.42
CA GLU A 5 -8.89 2.90 -5.53
C GLU A 5 -7.42 2.78 -5.10
N ARG A 6 -7.13 2.69 -3.79
CA ARG A 6 -5.76 2.60 -3.27
C ARG A 6 -5.66 1.60 -2.13
N CYS A 7 -4.54 0.90 -2.06
CA CYS A 7 -4.20 0.00 -0.98
C CYS A 7 -4.13 0.76 0.35
N GLN A 8 -4.92 0.34 1.32
CA GLN A 8 -5.02 0.94 2.66
C GLN A 8 -3.84 0.58 3.58
N SER A 9 -2.73 0.09 3.01
CA SER A 9 -1.46 -0.18 3.69
C SER A 9 -0.31 0.60 3.06
N CYS A 10 -0.11 0.52 1.74
CA CYS A 10 1.00 1.21 1.06
C CYS A 10 0.59 2.42 0.22
N GLY A 11 -0.71 2.72 0.09
CA GLY A 11 -1.21 3.85 -0.72
C GLY A 11 -1.13 3.65 -2.23
N MET A 12 -0.62 2.49 -2.68
CA MET A 12 -0.51 2.16 -4.11
C MET A 12 -1.90 2.11 -4.76
N PRO A 13 -2.08 2.71 -5.95
CA PRO A 13 -3.34 2.62 -6.68
C PRO A 13 -3.65 1.16 -7.02
N LEU A 14 -4.87 0.76 -6.69
CA LEU A 14 -5.45 -0.52 -7.05
C LEU A 14 -6.25 -0.30 -8.33
N SER A 15 -5.78 -0.85 -9.45
CA SER A 15 -6.31 -0.60 -10.81
C SER A 15 -7.70 -1.20 -11.06
N GLY A 16 -8.46 -1.57 -10.03
CA GLY A 16 -9.73 -2.28 -10.13
C GLY A 16 -9.61 -3.75 -10.57
N ASP A 17 -8.40 -4.22 -10.83
CA ASP A 17 -8.12 -5.61 -11.18
C ASP A 17 -7.98 -6.47 -9.92
N VAL A 18 -8.82 -7.50 -9.82
CA VAL A 18 -8.86 -8.45 -8.69
C VAL A 18 -7.53 -9.17 -8.50
N SER A 19 -6.73 -9.36 -9.56
CA SER A 19 -5.40 -9.95 -9.47
C SER A 19 -4.41 -9.12 -8.64
N THR A 20 -4.67 -7.82 -8.48
CA THR A 20 -3.83 -6.92 -7.69
C THR A 20 -4.27 -6.85 -6.22
N PHE A 21 -5.43 -7.42 -5.88
CA PHE A 21 -6.00 -7.37 -4.53
C PHE A 21 -5.35 -8.38 -3.60
N GLY A 22 -5.38 -8.06 -2.31
CA GLY A 22 -4.96 -8.98 -1.26
C GLY A 22 -5.84 -10.21 -1.21
N THR A 23 -5.42 -11.25 -0.48
CA THR A 23 -6.24 -12.44 -0.26
C THR A 23 -6.54 -12.62 1.23
N ALA A 24 -7.79 -12.95 1.55
CA ALA A 24 -8.20 -13.38 2.87
C ALA A 24 -7.80 -14.85 3.11
N ALA A 25 -7.94 -15.33 4.35
CA ALA A 25 -7.52 -16.69 4.73
C ALA A 25 -8.31 -17.80 4.01
N ASP A 26 -9.52 -17.48 3.53
CA ASP A 26 -10.39 -18.34 2.73
C ASP A 26 -10.09 -18.25 1.21
N GLY A 27 -9.11 -17.43 0.81
CA GLY A 27 -8.76 -17.16 -0.58
C GLY A 27 -9.61 -16.08 -1.26
N SER A 28 -10.58 -15.48 -0.55
CA SER A 28 -11.40 -14.39 -1.10
C SER A 28 -10.56 -13.14 -1.35
N PRO A 29 -10.80 -12.39 -2.44
CA PRO A 29 -10.05 -11.16 -2.72
C PRO A 29 -10.45 -10.02 -1.77
N VAL A 30 -9.46 -9.25 -1.33
CA VAL A 30 -9.59 -8.11 -0.43
C VAL A 30 -9.22 -6.84 -1.19
N SER A 31 -10.23 -6.13 -1.68
CA SER A 31 -10.08 -4.92 -2.50
C SER A 31 -9.53 -3.71 -1.76
N GLU A 32 -9.37 -3.80 -0.44
CA GLU A 32 -8.80 -2.73 0.39
C GLU A 32 -7.27 -2.76 0.43
N TYR A 33 -6.66 -3.92 0.13
CA TYR A 33 -5.22 -4.09 0.20
C TYR A 33 -4.72 -4.68 -1.12
N CYS A 34 -3.44 -4.45 -1.45
CA CYS A 34 -2.82 -5.13 -2.57
C CYS A 34 -2.27 -6.50 -2.15
N MET A 35 -2.09 -7.39 -3.14
CA MET A 35 -1.50 -8.73 -2.98
C MET A 35 -0.12 -8.73 -2.30
N PHE A 36 0.61 -7.61 -2.34
CA PHE A 36 1.92 -7.47 -1.71
C PHE A 36 1.83 -7.09 -0.23
N CYS A 37 0.79 -6.36 0.17
CA CYS A 37 0.62 -5.92 1.55
C CYS A 37 -0.17 -6.92 2.38
N TYR A 38 -1.15 -7.61 1.78
CA TYR A 38 -2.05 -8.50 2.50
C TYR A 38 -2.27 -9.79 1.72
N LYS A 39 -1.96 -10.92 2.35
CA LYS A 39 -2.03 -12.24 1.73
C LYS A 39 -2.43 -13.28 2.77
N ASP A 40 -3.25 -14.24 2.36
CA ASP A 40 -3.68 -15.40 3.15
C ASP A 40 -4.30 -14.99 4.50
N GLY A 41 -5.00 -13.85 4.53
CA GLY A 41 -5.67 -13.35 5.75
C GLY A 41 -4.78 -12.57 6.70
N GLY A 42 -3.57 -12.17 6.30
CA GLY A 42 -2.69 -11.36 7.13
C GLY A 42 -1.81 -10.39 6.34
N PHE A 43 -1.25 -9.40 7.04
CA PHE A 43 -0.23 -8.54 6.46
C PHE A 43 1.06 -9.35 6.25
N THR A 44 1.68 -9.18 5.08
CA THR A 44 2.96 -9.85 4.76
C THR A 44 4.11 -9.40 5.66
N GLN A 45 4.01 -8.17 6.19
CA GLN A 45 4.96 -7.63 7.16
C GLN A 45 4.20 -7.04 8.36
N PRO A 46 3.73 -7.86 9.32
CA PRO A 46 2.89 -7.37 10.42
C PRO A 46 3.63 -6.44 11.39
N GLY A 47 4.95 -6.60 11.55
CA GLY A 47 5.78 -5.75 12.40
C GLY A 47 6.31 -4.48 11.74
N GLN A 48 5.97 -4.24 10.47
CA GLN A 48 6.43 -3.05 9.76
C GLN A 48 5.80 -1.80 10.38
N THR A 49 6.64 -0.80 10.64
CA THR A 49 6.26 0.50 11.18
C THR A 49 5.81 1.47 10.08
N LEU A 50 5.14 2.56 10.47
CA LEU A 50 4.71 3.61 9.54
C LEU A 50 5.91 4.21 8.78
N ASP A 51 6.99 4.54 9.48
CA ASP A 51 8.22 5.07 8.88
C ASP A 51 8.86 4.09 7.88
N GLU A 52 8.89 2.79 8.21
CA GLU A 52 9.40 1.77 7.30
C GLU A 52 8.53 1.61 6.06
N MET A 53 7.21 1.76 6.18
CA MET A 53 6.30 1.75 5.04
C MET A 53 6.50 2.99 4.16
N ILE A 54 6.62 4.17 4.76
CA ILE A 54 6.92 5.41 4.05
C ILE A 54 8.23 5.24 3.28
N LYS A 55 9.31 4.81 3.95
CA LYS A 55 10.60 4.58 3.32
C LYS A 55 10.51 3.57 2.17
N SER A 56 9.89 2.42 2.40
CA SER A 56 9.72 1.38 1.36
C SER A 56 8.93 1.90 0.16
N SER A 57 7.91 2.71 0.40
CA SER A 57 7.08 3.31 -0.64
C SER A 57 7.86 4.37 -1.42
N VAL A 58 8.70 5.17 -0.76
CA VAL A 58 9.60 6.14 -1.41
C VAL A 58 10.63 5.42 -2.28
N ASP A 59 11.29 4.40 -1.74
CA ASP A 59 12.27 3.60 -2.47
C ASP A 59 11.64 2.95 -3.70
N PHE A 60 10.42 2.42 -3.58
CA PHE A 60 9.70 1.85 -4.71
C PHE A 60 9.35 2.89 -5.78
N MET A 61 8.81 4.05 -5.38
CA MET A 61 8.41 5.11 -6.32
C MET A 61 9.62 5.72 -7.05
N THR A 62 10.73 5.90 -6.36
CA THR A 62 11.96 6.42 -6.98
C THR A 62 12.60 5.40 -7.92
N ALA A 63 12.66 4.13 -7.53
CA ALA A 63 13.32 3.08 -8.32
C ALA A 63 12.49 2.61 -9.53
N ASN A 64 11.16 2.56 -9.41
CA ASN A 64 10.29 1.93 -10.42
C ASN A 64 9.40 2.91 -11.19
N LEU A 65 9.04 4.04 -10.58
CA LEU A 65 8.10 5.00 -11.16
C LEU A 65 8.77 6.30 -11.63
N GLY A 66 10.08 6.46 -11.39
CA GLY A 66 10.85 7.62 -11.83
C GLY A 66 10.55 8.92 -11.06
N PHE A 67 9.96 8.82 -9.86
CA PHE A 67 9.77 9.99 -9.00
C PHE A 67 11.10 10.44 -8.39
N THR A 68 11.21 11.74 -8.08
CA THR A 68 12.29 12.23 -7.22
C THR A 68 12.07 11.79 -5.77
N ASN A 69 13.14 11.66 -5.00
CA ASN A 69 13.05 11.27 -3.59
C ASN A 69 12.16 12.23 -2.80
N GLU A 70 12.32 13.55 -3.00
CA GLU A 70 11.50 14.58 -2.35
C GLU A 70 10.01 14.41 -2.67
N ARG A 71 9.65 14.23 -3.95
CA ARG A 71 8.25 14.11 -4.35
C ARG A 71 7.62 12.81 -3.84
N ALA A 72 8.37 11.72 -3.91
CA ALA A 72 7.95 10.43 -3.38
C ALA A 72 7.74 10.51 -1.86
N ALA A 73 8.66 11.15 -1.13
CA ALA A 73 8.57 11.32 0.32
C ALA A 73 7.38 12.18 0.72
N GLU A 74 7.16 13.31 0.04
CA GLU A 74 6.01 14.19 0.26
C GLU A 74 4.69 13.41 0.09
N MET A 75 4.52 12.71 -1.03
CA MET A 75 3.31 11.93 -1.31
C MET A 75 3.10 10.80 -0.29
N SER A 76 4.15 10.06 0.03
CA SER A 76 4.09 8.98 1.03
C SER A 76 3.73 9.50 2.42
N ASN A 77 4.33 10.60 2.86
CA ASN A 77 4.03 11.20 4.16
C ASN A 77 2.63 11.81 4.22
N GLU A 78 2.07 12.27 3.09
CA GLU A 78 0.71 12.80 3.06
C GLU A 78 -0.36 11.69 3.08
N VAL A 79 -0.10 10.59 2.36
CA VAL A 79 -1.10 9.54 2.11
C VAL A 79 -1.03 8.42 3.15
N ILE A 80 0.16 7.87 3.41
CA ILE A 80 0.32 6.62 4.19
C ILE A 80 -0.19 6.76 5.63
N PRO A 81 0.09 7.85 6.38
CA PRO A 81 -0.44 8.02 7.73
C PRO A 81 -1.97 8.12 7.82
N LYS A 82 -2.66 8.38 6.69
CA LYS A 82 -4.12 8.48 6.63
C LYS A 82 -4.80 7.16 6.25
N LEU A 83 -4.04 6.10 5.99
CA LEU A 83 -4.58 4.81 5.58
C LEU A 83 -5.00 3.95 6.78
N LYS A 84 -6.00 3.09 6.60
CA LYS A 84 -6.59 2.28 7.67
C LYS A 84 -5.60 1.43 8.48
N ARG A 85 -4.50 0.97 7.88
CA ARG A 85 -3.50 0.18 8.59
C ARG A 85 -2.76 0.99 9.65
N TRP A 86 -2.63 2.30 9.45
CA TRP A 86 -1.79 3.20 10.24
C TRP A 86 -2.60 4.18 11.09
N GLN A 87 -3.93 4.07 11.05
CA GLN A 87 -4.86 4.73 11.98
C GLN A 87 -5.17 3.79 13.15
#